data_AF-A0A0A1VU19-F1
#
_entry.id   AF-A0A0A1VU19-F1
#
_cell.length_a   1.000
_cell.length_b   1.000
_cell.length_c   1.000
_cell.angle_alpha   90.00
_cell.angle_beta   90.00
_cell.angle_gamma   90.00
#
_symmetry.space_group_name_H-M   'P 1'
#
loop_
_entity.id
_entity.type
_entity.pdbx_description
1 polymer ?
#
loop_
_entity_poly.entity_id
_entity_poly.type
_entity_poly.pdbx_seq_one_letter_code
_entity_poly.pdbx_strand_id
1 'polypeptide(L)' 'MTVNFSPDGKTLVSGRWDKTIKIWNLGTDWGLSDLMERSCDWVRVYLENNINVREEDRHLCDGIGTKN' A
#
# COMPACT_ATOMS: atom_id res chain seq x y z
N MET A 1 -1.95 8.57 14.04
CA MET A 1 -0.93 8.07 13.10
C MET A 1 -1.38 8.46 11.71
N THR A 2 -0.50 8.95 10.86
CA THR A 2 -0.87 9.40 9.51
C THR A 2 0.10 8.85 8.48
N VAL A 3 -0.39 8.67 7.26
CA VAL A 3 0.37 8.29 6.09
C VAL A 3 -0.16 9.09 4.91
N ASN A 4 0.73 9.63 4.08
CA ASN A 4 0.34 10.41 2.91
C ASN A 4 1.38 10.31 1.80
N PHE A 5 0.92 10.33 0.55
CA PHE A 5 1.78 10.38 -0.63
C PHE A 5 1.88 11.83 -1.12
N SER A 6 3.04 12.20 -1.67
CA SER A 6 3.14 13.42 -2.47
C SER A 6 2.23 13.32 -3.71
N PRO A 7 1.72 14.43 -4.25
CA PRO A 7 0.85 14.40 -5.43
C PRO A 7 1.46 13.71 -6.66
N ASP A 8 2.79 13.71 -6.79
CA ASP A 8 3.52 13.03 -7.87
C ASP A 8 3.80 11.54 -7.59
N GLY A 9 3.40 11.01 -6.43
CA GLY A 9 3.56 9.62 -6.04
C GLY A 9 4.99 9.18 -5.74
N LYS A 10 5.97 10.09 -5.68
CA LYS A 10 7.40 9.75 -5.50
C LYS A 10 7.85 9.73 -4.04
N THR A 11 7.10 10.37 -3.16
CA THR A 11 7.42 10.48 -1.74
C THR A 11 6.28 9.96 -0.89
N LEU A 12 6.58 9.07 0.05
CA LEU A 12 5.66 8.63 1.10
C LEU A 12 6.12 9.23 2.44
N VAL A 13 5.21 9.86 3.15
CA VAL A 13 5.45 10.39 4.50
C VAL A 13 4.60 9.62 5.50
N SER A 14 5.21 9.18 6.59
CA SER A 14 4.48 8.62 7.73
C SER A 14 4.80 9.36 9.02
N GLY A 15 3.75 9.67 9.78
CA GLY A 15 3.82 10.37 11.06
C GLY A 15 3.36 9.50 12.20
N ARG A 16 4.18 9.40 13.25
CA ARG A 16 3.92 8.59 14.44
C ARG A 16 3.53 9.47 15.64
N TRP A 17 2.92 8.84 16.63
CA TRP A 17 2.50 9.46 17.89
C TRP A 17 3.69 9.97 18.74
N ASP A 18 4.89 9.43 18.54
CA ASP A 18 6.12 9.83 19.23
C ASP A 18 6.77 11.09 18.60
N LYS A 19 6.01 11.82 17.78
CA LYS A 19 6.44 13.03 17.05
C LYS A 19 7.54 12.77 16.01
N THR A 20 7.80 11.52 15.64
CA THR A 20 8.72 11.19 14.56
C THR A 20 8.01 11.20 13.21
N ILE A 21 8.69 11.76 12.21
CA ILE A 21 8.29 11.71 10.80
C ILE A 21 9.33 10.86 10.05
N LYS A 22 8.86 9.90 9.26
CA LYS A 22 9.70 9.17 8.29
C LYS A 22 9.31 9.60 6.88
N ILE A 23 10.32 9.88 6.06
CA ILE A 23 10.17 10.23 4.65
C ILE A 23 10.84 9.14 3.83
N TRP A 24 10.09 8.57 2.89
CA TRP A 24 10.55 7.54 1.98
C TRP A 24 10.52 8.11 0.57
N ASN A 25 11.67 8.22 -0.07
CA ASN A 25 11.76 8.49 -1.50
C ASN A 25 11.72 7.14 -2.22
N LEU A 26 10.68 6.92 -3.03
CA LEU A 26 10.51 5.66 -3.76
C LEU A 26 11.49 5.56 -4.95
N GLY A 27 12.13 6.66 -5.34
CA GLY A 27 13.09 6.70 -6.43
C GLY A 27 12.41 6.60 -7.80
N THR A 28 13.23 6.50 -8.86
CA THR A 28 12.75 6.28 -10.23
C THR A 28 12.43 4.82 -10.51
N ASP A 29 13.05 3.91 -9.77
CA ASP A 29 12.98 2.46 -10.01
C ASP A 29 11.79 1.81 -9.31
N TRP A 30 11.14 2.52 -8.39
CA TRP A 30 9.92 2.09 -7.71
C TRP A 30 8.90 3.23 -7.76
N GLY A 31 7.94 3.11 -8.67
CA GLY A 31 6.80 4.01 -8.71
C GLY A 31 5.75 3.64 -7.66
N LEU A 32 4.77 4.53 -7.49
CA LEU A 32 3.57 4.23 -6.70
C LEU A 32 2.90 2.92 -7.16
N SER A 33 2.80 2.69 -8.47
CA SER A 33 2.20 1.48 -9.04
C SER A 33 2.93 0.20 -8.61
N ASP A 34 4.27 0.18 -8.71
CA ASP A 34 5.08 -1.00 -8.35
C ASP A 34 4.98 -1.31 -6.85
N LEU A 35 4.95 -0.26 -6.01
CA LEU A 35 4.76 -0.40 -4.58
C LEU A 35 3.38 -0.99 -4.27
N MET A 36 2.33 -0.47 -4.91
CA MET A 36 0.96 -0.95 -4.69
C MET A 36 0.79 -2.39 -5.15
N GLU A 37 1.35 -2.77 -6.30
CA GLU A 37 1.30 -4.14 -6.81
C GLU A 37 1.95 -5.14 -5.84
N ARG A 38 3.20 -4.90 -5.44
CA ARG A 38 3.92 -5.78 -4.50
C ARG A 38 3.28 -5.83 -3.12
N SER A 39 2.70 -4.71 -2.67
CA SER A 39 1.95 -4.69 -1.41
C SER A 39 0.70 -5.58 -1.52
N CYS A 40 0.00 -5.52 -2.65
CA CYS A 40 -1.18 -6.33 -2.90
C CYS A 40 -0.87 -7.83 -3.04
N ASP A 41 0.32 -8.23 -3.49
CA ASP A 41 0.71 -9.65 -3.50
C ASP A 41 0.65 -10.30 -2.10
N TRP A 42 1.11 -9.58 -1.08
CA TRP A 42 1.02 -10.05 0.31
C TRP A 42 -0.39 -9.91 0.88
N VAL A 43 -1.05 -8.78 0.62
CA VAL A 43 -2.37 -8.50 1.18
C VAL A 43 -3.43 -9.46 0.64
N ARG A 44 -3.39 -9.84 -0.63
CA ARG A 44 -4.32 -10.84 -1.22
C ARG A 44 -4.35 -12.13 -0.42
N VAL A 45 -3.18 -12.67 -0.09
CA VAL A 45 -3.07 -13.90 0.70
C VAL A 45 -3.76 -13.75 2.05
N TYR A 46 -3.58 -12.60 2.72
CA TYR A 46 -4.27 -12.32 3.98
C TYR A 46 -5.79 -12.20 3.80
N LEU A 47 -6.23 -11.44 2.80
CA LEU A 47 -7.65 -11.20 2.51
C LEU A 47 -8.38 -12.52 2.23
N GLU A 48 -7.78 -13.41 1.43
CA GLU A 48 -8.37 -14.69 1.05
C GLU A 48 -8.45 -15.67 2.23
N ASN A 49 -7.40 -15.76 3.04
CA ASN A 49 -7.25 -16.82 4.03
C ASN A 49 -7.77 -16.48 5.44
N ASN A 50 -8.10 -15.22 5.71
CA ASN A 50 -8.58 -14.81 7.03
C ASN A 50 -10.13 -14.75 7.09
N ILE A 51 -10.71 -15.56 7.99
CA ILE A 51 -12.17 -15.64 8.19
C ILE A 51 -12.78 -14.36 8.79
N ASN A 52 -11.97 -13.53 9.45
CA ASN A 52 -12.44 -12.29 10.08
C ASN A 52 -12.52 -11.12 9.09
N VAL A 53 -12.06 -11.30 7.85
CA VAL A 53 -12.14 -10.28 6.79
C VAL A 53 -13.54 -10.28 6.20
N ARG A 54 -14.15 -9.09 6.14
CA ARG A 54 -15.46 -8.88 5.51
C ARG A 54 -15.37 -9.10 4.01
N GLU A 55 -16.46 -9.57 3.41
CA GLU A 55 -16.48 -9.86 1.98
C GLU A 55 -16.16 -8.63 1.11
N GLU A 56 -16.67 -7.46 1.51
CA GLU A 56 -16.39 -6.19 0.84
C GLU A 56 -14.89 -5.83 0.81
N ASP A 57 -14.15 -6.18 1.87
CA ASP A 57 -12.73 -5.86 2.00
C ASP A 57 -11.85 -6.83 1.19
N ARG A 58 -12.36 -7.99 0.78
CA ARG A 58 -11.63 -8.95 -0.07
C ARG A 58 -11.27 -8.37 -1.43
N HIS A 59 -12.00 -7.35 -1.86
CA HIS A 59 -11.81 -6.66 -3.14
C HIS A 59 -10.84 -5.47 -3.07
N LEU A 60 -10.18 -5.21 -1.93
CA LEU A 60 -9.31 -4.05 -1.74
C LEU A 60 -8.17 -3.93 -2.78
N CYS A 61 -7.70 -5.07 -3.28
CA CYS A 61 -6.61 -5.16 -4.27
C CYS A 61 -7.10 -5.44 -5.69
N ASP A 62 -8.41 -5.30 -5.96
CA ASP A 62 -8.93 -5.41 -7.32
C ASP A 62 -8.47 -4.22 -8.18
N GLY A 63 -8.05 -4.51 -9.40
CA GLY A 63 -7.54 -3.51 -10.35
C GLY A 63 -6.11 -3.02 -10.09
N ILE A 64 -5.40 -3.56 -9.09
CA ILE A 64 -3.99 -3.25 -8.81
C ILE A 64 -3.10 -4.36 -9.34
N GLY A 65 -2.15 -4.05 -10.24
CA GLY A 65 -1.28 -5.04 -10.89
C GLY A 65 -2.00 -5.85 -11.99
N THR A 66 -1.25 -6.66 -12.73
CA THR A 66 -1.85 -7.49 -13.79
C THR A 66 -2.48 -8.76 -13.21
N LYS A 67 -3.81 -8.82 -13.18
CA LYS A 67 -4.51 -10.11 -13.25
C LYS A 67 -4.16 -10.73 -14.61
N ASN A 68 -3.32 -11.76 -14.62
CA ASN A 68 -3.35 -12.75 -15.70
C ASN A 68 -4.55 -13.67 -15.47
#